data_AF-A0A2V0QFC4-F1
#
_entry.id   AF-A0A2V0QFC4-F1
#
_cell.length_a   1.000
_cell.length_b   1.000
_cell.length_c   1.000
_cell.angle_alpha   90.00
_cell.angle_beta   90.00
_cell.angle_gamma   90.00
#
_symmetry.space_group_name_H-M   'P 1'
#
loop_
_entity.id
_entity.type
_entity.pdbx_description
1 polymer ?
#
loop_
_entity_poly.entity_id
_entity_poly.type
_entity_poly.pdbx_seq_one_letter_code
_entity_poly.pdbx_strand_id
1 'polypeptide(L)'
;MSGLLQPVLDELDAIIESLKVTITTAAPLSISSGNWSFPGVTKSDLINRTNDLRTRVADAVEPSTESEAAIAAIVERLTFLRTHTFPQLVAQAASAVPAFFITLDAVEKLLSVTFTDTKAQALKNSHAVKKATIQVRSLETRLRDLTPRTKTLDEMVGRIEKAHDAADQLPTDLETLAESQKKVSDLLSRAEGDKALLASILSAAEHVGQEMDTRSAEAKEILERCESAYSSATSLGLAAAFSERSKALDNSMWGWVGGLVASLLIGGAFGSWQLRNLAEALANPQAQGLTIGVNLVLSVLSVGGPIWFAWLATKQIGQRFRLSEDYAFKASISRAYEGYRREAARIDPDLEYQLLQSALSRLDEQPLRLVESASYGSPWHELLSSDVVKDAAKTIPGFVDKVMGFANESLDRVKLKKNLVAANSDLPPSQPESDKA
;
A
#
# COMPACT_ATOMS: atom_id res chain seq x y z
N MET A 1 -34.87 -24.33 -113.90
CA MET A 1 -34.60 -25.50 -114.76
C MET A 1 -34.94 -26.71 -113.93
N SER A 2 -36.10 -27.33 -114.17
CA SER A 2 -36.40 -28.65 -113.59
C SER A 2 -35.35 -29.64 -114.10
N GLY A 3 -34.89 -30.54 -113.24
CA GLY A 3 -33.92 -31.57 -113.62
C GLY A 3 -34.42 -32.38 -114.82
N LEU A 4 -33.49 -32.87 -115.65
CA LEU A 4 -33.79 -33.77 -116.76
C LEU A 4 -34.51 -35.04 -116.31
N LEU A 5 -34.30 -35.51 -115.07
CA LEU A 5 -35.00 -36.66 -114.51
C LEU A 5 -36.39 -36.34 -113.93
N GLN A 6 -36.76 -35.07 -113.77
CA GLN A 6 -38.05 -34.69 -113.19
C GLN A 6 -39.26 -35.27 -113.96
N PRO A 7 -39.30 -35.25 -115.31
CA PRO A 7 -40.41 -35.86 -116.06
C PRO A 7 -40.54 -37.37 -115.84
N VAL A 8 -39.44 -38.07 -115.56
CA VAL A 8 -39.46 -39.51 -115.24
C VAL A 8 -40.08 -39.74 -113.86
N LEU A 9 -39.72 -38.91 -112.87
CA LEU A 9 -40.31 -38.96 -111.53
C LEU A 9 -41.82 -38.67 -111.58
N ASP A 10 -42.23 -37.65 -112.33
CA ASP A 10 -43.63 -37.28 -112.48
C ASP A 10 -44.46 -38.41 -113.12
N GLU A 11 -43.92 -39.09 -114.14
CA GLU A 11 -44.61 -40.22 -114.79
C GLU A 11 -44.64 -41.48 -113.91
N LEU A 12 -43.59 -41.75 -113.12
CA LEU A 12 -43.60 -42.84 -112.12
C LEU A 12 -44.64 -42.58 -111.02
N ASP A 13 -44.80 -41.32 -110.58
CA ASP A 13 -45.86 -40.92 -109.65
C ASP A 13 -47.26 -41.10 -110.28
N ALA A 14 -47.43 -40.72 -111.54
CA ALA A 14 -48.68 -40.95 -112.27
C ALA A 14 -49.01 -42.44 -112.43
N ILE A 15 -48.00 -43.29 -112.62
CA ILE A 15 -48.14 -44.75 -112.63
C ILE A 15 -48.66 -45.25 -111.28
N ILE A 16 -48.05 -44.83 -110.17
CA ILE A 16 -48.44 -45.26 -108.82
C ILE A 16 -49.90 -44.91 -108.56
N GLU A 17 -50.32 -43.68 -108.89
CA GLU A 17 -51.71 -43.26 -108.73
C GLU A 17 -52.67 -44.03 -109.66
N SER A 18 -52.29 -44.27 -110.91
CA SER A 18 -53.12 -45.06 -111.83
C SER A 18 -53.29 -46.50 -111.35
N LEU A 19 -52.25 -47.13 -110.81
CA LEU A 19 -52.32 -48.50 -110.27
C LEU A 19 -53.26 -48.60 -109.08
N LYS A 20 -53.32 -47.57 -108.22
CA LYS A 20 -54.26 -47.52 -107.09
C LYS A 20 -55.73 -47.55 -107.54
N VAL A 21 -56.03 -46.91 -108.67
CA VAL A 21 -57.38 -46.80 -109.24
C VAL A 21 -57.75 -48.02 -110.07
N THR A 22 -56.85 -48.50 -110.93
CA THR A 22 -57.14 -49.59 -111.88
C THR A 22 -57.38 -50.94 -111.20
N ILE A 23 -56.65 -51.24 -110.11
CA ILE A 23 -56.81 -52.48 -109.37
C ILE A 23 -57.50 -52.16 -108.04
N THR A 24 -58.76 -52.58 -107.87
CA THR A 24 -59.53 -52.31 -106.65
C THR A 24 -59.31 -53.37 -105.57
N THR A 25 -58.98 -54.61 -105.97
CA THR A 25 -58.75 -55.74 -105.07
C THR A 25 -57.36 -55.69 -104.39
N ALA A 26 -57.29 -56.19 -103.16
CA ALA A 26 -56.04 -56.40 -102.42
C ALA A 26 -55.48 -57.83 -102.57
N ALA A 27 -56.28 -58.78 -103.05
CA ALA A 27 -55.83 -60.15 -103.27
C ALA A 27 -54.96 -60.25 -104.54
N PRO A 28 -54.08 -61.28 -104.65
CA PRO A 28 -53.31 -61.53 -105.86
C PRO A 28 -54.21 -61.64 -107.10
N LEU A 29 -53.72 -61.16 -108.25
CA LEU A 29 -54.51 -61.14 -109.50
C LEU A 29 -54.93 -62.54 -109.96
N SER A 30 -54.08 -63.56 -109.76
CA SER A 30 -54.42 -64.96 -110.02
C SER A 30 -55.59 -65.48 -109.17
N ILE A 31 -55.65 -65.10 -107.90
CA ILE A 31 -56.67 -65.55 -106.95
C ILE A 31 -57.98 -64.79 -107.17
N SER A 32 -57.91 -63.47 -107.33
CA SER A 32 -59.11 -62.63 -107.52
C SER A 32 -59.85 -62.87 -108.83
N SER A 33 -59.13 -63.27 -109.89
CA SER A 33 -59.73 -63.64 -111.18
C SER A 33 -60.08 -65.13 -111.31
N GLY A 34 -59.61 -65.97 -110.37
CA GLY A 34 -59.72 -67.43 -110.47
C GLY A 34 -58.98 -68.04 -111.67
N ASN A 35 -57.99 -67.34 -112.23
CA ASN A 35 -57.27 -67.75 -113.44
C ASN A 35 -55.83 -68.14 -113.12
N TRP A 36 -55.50 -69.42 -113.33
CA TRP A 36 -54.16 -69.96 -113.07
C TRP A 36 -53.06 -69.33 -113.95
N SER A 37 -53.42 -68.81 -115.12
CA SER A 37 -52.45 -68.19 -116.05
C SER A 37 -52.08 -66.76 -115.65
N PHE A 38 -52.82 -66.15 -114.71
CA PHE A 38 -52.53 -64.80 -114.24
C PHE A 38 -51.41 -64.84 -113.20
N PRO A 39 -50.49 -63.85 -113.16
CA PRO A 39 -49.45 -63.82 -112.14
C PRO A 39 -50.01 -63.64 -110.73
N GLY A 40 -49.39 -64.29 -109.75
CA GLY A 40 -49.72 -64.17 -108.32
C GLY A 40 -49.24 -62.87 -107.67
N VAL A 41 -49.37 -61.75 -108.38
CA VAL A 41 -48.89 -60.43 -107.96
C VAL A 41 -50.05 -59.62 -107.37
N THR A 42 -49.80 -58.89 -106.29
CA THR A 42 -50.78 -57.99 -105.67
C THR A 42 -50.64 -56.56 -106.17
N LYS A 43 -51.66 -55.74 -105.93
CA LYS A 43 -51.60 -54.29 -106.17
C LYS A 43 -50.42 -53.62 -105.46
N SER A 44 -50.18 -53.99 -104.20
CA SER A 44 -49.07 -53.46 -103.41
C SER A 44 -47.72 -53.80 -104.02
N ASP A 45 -47.54 -54.98 -104.61
CA ASP A 45 -46.26 -55.36 -105.22
C ASP A 45 -45.94 -54.51 -106.45
N LEU A 46 -46.95 -54.21 -107.28
CA LEU A 46 -46.79 -53.33 -108.45
C LEU A 46 -46.45 -51.89 -108.01
N ILE A 47 -47.13 -51.39 -106.98
CA ILE A 47 -46.88 -50.06 -106.41
C ILE A 47 -45.49 -49.98 -105.77
N ASN A 48 -45.13 -50.96 -104.93
CA ASN A 48 -43.84 -51.00 -104.26
C ASN A 48 -42.70 -51.04 -105.26
N ARG A 49 -42.83 -51.86 -106.31
CA ARG A 49 -41.81 -51.91 -107.36
C ARG A 49 -41.62 -50.56 -108.06
N THR A 50 -42.72 -49.83 -108.30
CA THR A 50 -42.62 -48.49 -108.90
C THR A 50 -42.00 -47.48 -107.93
N ASN A 51 -42.38 -47.54 -106.65
CA ASN A 51 -41.81 -46.70 -105.58
C ASN A 51 -40.31 -46.92 -105.40
N ASP A 52 -39.85 -48.17 -105.46
CA ASP A 52 -38.43 -48.50 -105.35
C ASP A 52 -37.64 -47.86 -106.49
N LEU A 53 -38.14 -47.97 -107.73
CA LEU A 53 -37.51 -47.32 -108.88
C LEU A 53 -37.55 -45.79 -108.75
N ARG A 54 -38.70 -45.22 -108.38
CA ARG A 54 -38.86 -43.77 -108.16
C ARG A 54 -37.87 -43.24 -107.13
N THR A 55 -37.69 -43.94 -106.01
CA THR A 55 -36.76 -43.53 -104.94
C THR A 55 -35.32 -43.53 -105.45
N ARG A 56 -34.93 -44.55 -106.20
CA ARG A 56 -33.59 -44.61 -106.82
C ARG A 56 -33.36 -43.49 -107.83
N VAL A 57 -34.38 -43.13 -108.61
CA VAL A 57 -34.31 -42.01 -109.57
C VAL A 57 -34.25 -40.66 -108.84
N ALA A 58 -34.92 -40.51 -107.70
CA ALA A 58 -34.89 -39.27 -106.90
C ALA A 58 -33.51 -39.03 -106.28
N ASP A 59 -32.81 -40.08 -105.88
CA ASP A 59 -31.46 -40.02 -105.30
C ASP A 59 -30.35 -40.14 -106.37
N ALA A 60 -30.72 -40.19 -107.65
CA ALA A 60 -29.78 -40.31 -108.76
C ALA A 60 -29.03 -38.98 -108.99
N VAL A 61 -27.81 -39.09 -109.52
CA VAL A 61 -27.06 -37.94 -110.00
C VAL A 61 -27.68 -37.43 -111.29
N GLU A 62 -27.85 -36.11 -111.38
CA GLU A 62 -28.46 -35.48 -112.54
C GLU A 62 -27.64 -35.78 -113.82
N PRO A 63 -28.26 -36.37 -114.86
CA PRO A 63 -27.57 -36.71 -116.10
C PRO A 63 -27.20 -35.46 -116.90
N SER A 64 -26.24 -35.60 -117.83
CA SER A 64 -25.86 -34.52 -118.74
C SER A 64 -26.92 -34.28 -119.82
N THR A 65 -26.90 -33.09 -120.44
CA THR A 65 -27.81 -32.71 -121.53
C THR A 65 -27.73 -33.64 -122.75
N GLU A 66 -26.64 -34.40 -122.93
CA GLU A 66 -26.51 -35.41 -123.98
C GLU A 66 -27.48 -36.60 -123.81
N SER A 67 -27.98 -36.81 -122.59
CA SER A 67 -28.92 -37.91 -122.26
C SER A 67 -30.39 -37.53 -122.44
N GLU A 68 -30.69 -36.28 -122.84
CA GLU A 68 -32.06 -35.75 -122.92
C GLU A 68 -32.98 -36.57 -123.84
N ALA A 69 -32.49 -36.99 -125.01
CA ALA A 69 -33.25 -37.84 -125.94
C ALA A 69 -33.53 -39.24 -125.36
N ALA A 70 -32.58 -39.81 -124.62
CA ALA A 70 -32.76 -41.12 -123.97
C ALA A 70 -33.77 -41.04 -122.82
N ILE A 71 -33.76 -39.94 -122.06
CA ILE A 71 -34.70 -39.69 -120.97
C ILE A 71 -36.11 -39.44 -121.52
N ALA A 72 -36.26 -38.68 -122.60
CA ALA A 72 -37.54 -38.50 -123.28
C ALA A 72 -38.14 -39.84 -123.75
N ALA A 73 -37.31 -40.73 -124.31
CA ALA A 73 -37.74 -42.07 -124.70
C ALA A 73 -38.14 -42.96 -123.50
N ILE A 74 -37.53 -42.76 -122.33
CA ILE A 74 -37.94 -43.43 -121.09
C ILE A 74 -39.32 -42.95 -120.65
N VAL A 75 -39.55 -41.64 -120.66
CA VAL A 75 -40.86 -41.06 -120.33
C VAL A 75 -41.93 -41.61 -121.27
N GLU A 76 -41.68 -41.63 -122.58
CA GLU A 76 -42.63 -42.17 -123.57
C GLU A 76 -42.98 -43.64 -123.29
N ARG A 77 -42.00 -44.48 -122.92
CA ARG A 77 -42.25 -45.88 -122.54
C ARG A 77 -43.12 -46.01 -121.29
N LEU A 78 -42.85 -45.19 -120.27
CA LEU A 78 -43.63 -45.20 -119.03
C LEU A 78 -45.06 -44.69 -119.28
N THR A 79 -45.23 -43.65 -120.11
CA THR A 79 -46.55 -43.16 -120.52
C THR A 79 -47.31 -44.22 -121.31
N PHE A 80 -46.68 -44.85 -122.30
CA PHE A 80 -47.31 -45.93 -123.08
C PHE A 80 -47.72 -47.11 -122.20
N LEU A 81 -46.87 -47.47 -121.22
CA LEU A 81 -47.17 -48.49 -120.24
C LEU A 81 -48.45 -48.13 -119.45
N ARG A 82 -48.53 -46.90 -118.93
CA ARG A 82 -49.70 -46.43 -118.17
C ARG A 82 -50.97 -46.36 -119.01
N THR A 83 -50.91 -45.86 -120.25
CA THR A 83 -52.10 -45.64 -121.07
C THR A 83 -52.64 -46.92 -121.72
N HIS A 84 -51.77 -47.82 -122.19
CA HIS A 84 -52.18 -48.99 -122.96
C HIS A 84 -52.10 -50.30 -122.18
N THR A 85 -51.13 -50.44 -121.27
CA THR A 85 -50.92 -51.71 -120.56
C THR A 85 -51.80 -51.79 -119.30
N PHE A 86 -52.01 -50.66 -118.60
CA PHE A 86 -52.73 -50.68 -117.32
C PHE A 86 -54.20 -51.09 -117.42
N PRO A 87 -54.98 -50.62 -118.41
CA PRO A 87 -56.37 -51.07 -118.57
C PRO A 87 -56.49 -52.60 -118.70
N GLN A 88 -55.44 -53.26 -119.18
CA GLN A 88 -55.38 -54.70 -119.39
C GLN A 88 -54.88 -55.49 -118.16
N LEU A 89 -54.43 -54.81 -117.09
CA LEU A 89 -53.86 -55.48 -115.90
C LEU A 89 -54.87 -56.36 -115.15
N VAL A 90 -56.17 -56.07 -115.26
CA VAL A 90 -57.22 -56.86 -114.60
C VAL A 90 -57.82 -57.89 -115.54
N ALA A 91 -58.16 -57.50 -116.77
CA ALA A 91 -58.85 -58.37 -117.72
C ALA A 91 -57.91 -59.36 -118.45
N GLN A 92 -56.64 -58.99 -118.65
CA GLN A 92 -55.64 -59.76 -119.40
C GLN A 92 -54.29 -59.77 -118.66
N ALA A 93 -54.32 -60.07 -117.35
CA ALA A 93 -53.15 -59.96 -116.48
C ALA A 93 -51.99 -60.88 -116.90
N ALA A 94 -52.29 -62.03 -117.51
CA ALA A 94 -51.30 -62.99 -118.02
C ALA A 94 -50.22 -62.35 -118.92
N SER A 95 -50.58 -61.35 -119.73
CA SER A 95 -49.64 -60.63 -120.59
C SER A 95 -49.30 -59.23 -120.07
N ALA A 96 -50.26 -58.55 -119.42
CA ALA A 96 -50.07 -57.17 -118.98
C ALA A 96 -49.11 -57.05 -117.78
N VAL A 97 -49.16 -57.98 -116.82
CA VAL A 97 -48.30 -57.92 -115.62
C VAL A 97 -46.83 -58.20 -115.95
N PRO A 98 -46.47 -59.21 -116.77
CA PRO A 98 -45.08 -59.37 -117.22
C PRO A 98 -44.58 -58.16 -118.01
N ALA A 99 -45.41 -57.58 -118.89
CA ALA A 99 -45.06 -56.38 -119.65
C ALA A 99 -44.74 -55.19 -118.72
N PHE A 100 -45.49 -55.03 -117.63
CA PHE A 100 -45.22 -54.03 -116.59
C PHE A 100 -43.84 -54.19 -115.96
N PHE A 101 -43.54 -55.36 -115.39
CA PHE A 101 -42.26 -55.57 -114.69
C PHE A 101 -41.06 -55.47 -115.63
N ILE A 102 -41.16 -56.06 -116.83
CA ILE A 102 -40.09 -56.03 -117.83
C ILE A 102 -39.83 -54.59 -118.26
N THR A 103 -40.87 -53.77 -118.42
CA THR A 103 -40.71 -52.36 -118.80
C THR A 103 -40.02 -51.57 -117.71
N LEU A 104 -40.44 -51.73 -116.43
CA LEU A 104 -39.78 -51.06 -115.31
C LEU A 104 -38.33 -51.53 -115.11
N ASP A 105 -38.03 -52.82 -115.27
CA ASP A 105 -36.66 -53.34 -115.24
C ASP A 105 -35.78 -52.75 -116.34
N ALA A 106 -36.33 -52.63 -117.55
CA ALA A 106 -35.63 -52.02 -118.66
C ALA A 106 -35.33 -50.53 -118.41
N VAL A 107 -36.29 -49.80 -117.82
CA VAL A 107 -36.10 -48.40 -117.43
C VAL A 107 -35.04 -48.27 -116.33
N GLU A 108 -35.12 -49.09 -115.28
CA GLU A 108 -34.14 -49.11 -114.19
C GLU A 108 -32.72 -49.38 -114.70
N LYS A 109 -32.58 -50.33 -115.62
CA LYS A 109 -31.29 -50.65 -116.22
C LYS A 109 -30.73 -49.49 -117.06
N LEU A 110 -31.58 -48.78 -117.80
CA LEU A 110 -31.15 -47.60 -118.57
C LEU A 110 -30.69 -46.46 -117.66
N LEU A 111 -31.30 -46.32 -116.49
CA LEU A 111 -30.96 -45.31 -115.49
C LEU A 111 -29.82 -45.74 -114.55
N SER A 112 -29.36 -46.99 -114.61
CA SER A 112 -28.36 -47.52 -113.67
C SER A 112 -27.04 -46.74 -113.60
N VAL A 113 -26.64 -46.05 -114.67
CA VAL A 113 -25.42 -45.23 -114.74
C VAL A 113 -25.54 -43.96 -113.89
N THR A 114 -26.75 -43.49 -113.60
CA THR A 114 -26.98 -42.30 -112.79
C THR A 114 -27.08 -42.59 -111.28
N PHE A 115 -27.10 -43.86 -110.86
CA PHE A 115 -27.16 -44.24 -109.45
C PHE A 115 -25.75 -44.25 -108.79
N THR A 116 -25.62 -43.73 -107.57
CA THR A 116 -24.32 -43.62 -106.84
C THR A 116 -24.03 -44.80 -105.91
N ASP A 117 -22.78 -45.29 -105.90
CA ASP A 117 -22.35 -46.46 -105.10
C ASP A 117 -21.93 -46.08 -103.66
N THR A 118 -22.78 -46.42 -102.69
CA THR A 118 -22.71 -45.99 -101.28
C THR A 118 -21.59 -46.63 -100.45
N LYS A 119 -20.84 -47.61 -100.96
CA LYS A 119 -19.75 -48.27 -100.20
C LYS A 119 -18.44 -47.47 -100.12
N ALA A 120 -18.18 -46.52 -101.01
CA ALA A 120 -16.91 -45.79 -101.07
C ALA A 120 -16.79 -44.63 -100.04
N GLN A 121 -17.91 -44.13 -99.50
CA GLN A 121 -17.93 -42.95 -98.61
C GLN A 121 -17.62 -43.26 -97.14
N ALA A 122 -17.85 -44.50 -96.67
CA ALA A 122 -17.65 -44.89 -95.27
C ALA A 122 -16.16 -44.93 -94.83
N LEU A 123 -15.22 -45.13 -95.77
CA LEU A 123 -13.79 -45.32 -95.47
C LEU A 123 -13.01 -44.01 -95.26
N LYS A 124 -13.42 -42.90 -95.87
CA LYS A 124 -12.73 -41.60 -95.73
C LYS A 124 -12.92 -40.94 -94.36
N ASN A 125 -14.08 -41.12 -93.72
CA ASN A 125 -14.40 -40.47 -92.45
C ASN A 125 -13.64 -41.06 -91.23
N SER A 126 -13.19 -42.31 -91.31
CA SER A 126 -12.46 -42.98 -90.21
C SER A 126 -11.03 -42.43 -90.00
N HIS A 127 -10.35 -42.05 -91.08
CA HIS A 127 -8.95 -41.58 -91.01
C HIS A 127 -8.83 -40.14 -90.48
N ALA A 128 -9.81 -39.28 -90.74
CA ALA A 128 -9.81 -37.90 -90.26
C ALA A 128 -9.94 -37.81 -88.73
N VAL A 129 -10.79 -38.66 -88.13
CA VAL A 129 -11.02 -38.69 -86.67
C VAL A 129 -9.74 -39.14 -85.93
N LYS A 130 -9.05 -40.18 -86.42
CA LYS A 130 -7.80 -40.64 -85.79
C LYS A 130 -6.70 -39.58 -85.76
N LYS A 131 -6.56 -38.77 -86.81
CA LYS A 131 -5.54 -37.71 -86.88
C LYS A 131 -5.82 -36.58 -85.88
N ALA A 132 -7.08 -36.18 -85.74
CA ALA A 132 -7.49 -35.15 -84.78
C ALA A 132 -7.24 -35.60 -83.33
N THR A 133 -7.52 -36.86 -82.99
CA THR A 133 -7.29 -37.39 -81.63
C THR A 133 -5.82 -37.40 -81.23
N ILE A 134 -4.91 -37.69 -82.17
CA ILE A 134 -3.45 -37.67 -81.91
C ILE A 134 -2.98 -36.24 -81.62
N GLN A 135 -3.48 -35.25 -82.35
CA GLN A 135 -3.11 -33.85 -82.14
C GLN A 135 -3.58 -33.33 -80.78
N VAL A 136 -4.81 -33.63 -80.37
CA VAL A 136 -5.34 -33.24 -79.06
C VAL A 136 -4.50 -33.83 -77.91
N ARG A 137 -4.13 -35.12 -77.98
CA ARG A 137 -3.26 -35.74 -76.97
C ARG A 137 -1.87 -35.11 -76.89
N SER A 138 -1.30 -34.70 -78.04
CA SER A 138 -0.01 -34.01 -78.06
C SER A 138 -0.07 -32.63 -77.42
N LEU A 139 -1.17 -31.89 -77.63
CA LEU A 139 -1.40 -30.59 -77.01
C LEU A 139 -1.63 -30.73 -75.50
N GLU A 140 -2.40 -31.73 -75.08
CA GLU A 140 -2.63 -32.05 -73.67
C GLU A 140 -1.32 -32.39 -72.93
N THR A 141 -0.44 -33.18 -73.58
CA THR A 141 0.88 -33.53 -73.01
C THR A 141 1.77 -32.28 -72.86
N ARG A 142 1.79 -31.39 -73.87
CA ARG A 142 2.55 -30.13 -73.78
C ARG A 142 1.99 -29.21 -72.70
N LEU A 143 0.67 -29.15 -72.52
CA LEU A 143 0.04 -28.35 -71.46
C LEU A 143 0.39 -28.88 -70.06
N ARG A 144 0.41 -30.21 -69.90
CA ARG A 144 0.76 -30.89 -68.66
C ARG A 144 2.22 -30.66 -68.27
N ASP A 145 3.14 -30.56 -69.24
CA ASP A 145 4.55 -30.25 -69.02
C ASP A 145 4.81 -28.75 -68.71
N LEU A 146 4.00 -27.85 -69.28
CA LEU A 146 4.11 -26.41 -69.02
C LEU A 146 3.56 -26.01 -67.64
N THR A 147 2.53 -26.69 -67.14
CA THR A 147 1.89 -26.41 -65.84
C THR A 147 2.87 -26.35 -64.65
N PRO A 148 3.76 -27.35 -64.43
CA PRO A 148 4.74 -27.27 -63.34
C PRO A 148 5.75 -26.13 -63.52
N ARG A 149 6.14 -25.82 -64.76
CA ARG A 149 7.08 -24.72 -65.05
C ARG A 149 6.48 -23.35 -64.74
N THR A 150 5.19 -23.17 -64.98
CA THR A 150 4.48 -21.93 -64.63
C THR A 150 4.39 -21.74 -63.11
N LYS A 151 4.13 -22.81 -62.34
CA LYS A 151 4.14 -22.74 -60.86
C LYS A 151 5.52 -22.37 -60.32
N THR A 152 6.59 -22.97 -60.84
CA THR A 152 7.95 -22.63 -60.40
C THR A 152 8.34 -21.20 -60.76
N LEU A 153 7.86 -20.66 -61.88
CA LEU A 153 8.09 -19.26 -62.26
C LEU A 153 7.35 -18.30 -61.31
N ASP A 154 6.12 -18.61 -60.94
CA ASP A 154 5.32 -17.83 -59.98
C ASP A 154 6.01 -17.78 -58.60
N GLU A 155 6.55 -18.92 -58.13
CA GLU A 155 7.35 -18.98 -56.91
C GLU A 155 8.67 -18.19 -57.01
N MET A 156 9.35 -18.23 -58.17
CA MET A 156 10.56 -17.44 -58.39
C MET A 156 10.27 -15.95 -58.42
N VAL A 157 9.21 -15.53 -59.09
CA VAL A 157 8.78 -14.12 -59.14
C VAL A 157 8.42 -13.64 -57.73
N GLY A 158 7.63 -14.41 -56.97
CA GLY A 158 7.32 -14.06 -55.58
C GLY A 158 8.54 -14.02 -54.65
N ARG A 159 9.60 -14.80 -54.92
CA ARG A 159 10.88 -14.70 -54.22
C ARG A 159 11.65 -13.44 -54.59
N ILE A 160 11.65 -13.07 -55.87
CA ILE A 160 12.32 -11.86 -56.37
C ILE A 160 11.63 -10.61 -55.83
N GLU A 161 10.30 -10.56 -55.85
CA GLU A 161 9.53 -9.45 -55.28
C GLU A 161 9.81 -9.28 -53.79
N LYS A 162 9.75 -10.36 -53.00
CA LYS A 162 10.09 -10.30 -51.57
C LYS A 162 11.52 -9.87 -51.31
N ALA A 163 12.47 -10.33 -52.11
CA ALA A 163 13.87 -9.94 -51.98
C ALA A 163 14.08 -8.47 -52.39
N HIS A 164 13.35 -7.99 -53.39
CA HIS A 164 13.38 -6.59 -53.83
C HIS A 164 12.77 -5.67 -52.77
N ASP A 165 11.58 -6.00 -52.25
CA ASP A 165 10.94 -5.25 -51.16
C ASP A 165 11.85 -5.18 -49.92
N ALA A 166 12.48 -6.29 -49.56
CA ALA A 166 13.43 -6.33 -48.44
C ALA A 166 14.70 -5.50 -48.74
N ALA A 167 15.19 -5.51 -49.97
CA ALA A 167 16.35 -4.71 -50.38
C ALA A 167 16.03 -3.20 -50.38
N ASP A 168 14.82 -2.81 -50.79
CA ASP A 168 14.35 -1.42 -50.79
C ASP A 168 14.14 -0.89 -49.36
N GLN A 169 13.71 -1.74 -48.42
CA GLN A 169 13.53 -1.38 -47.01
C GLN A 169 14.84 -1.39 -46.21
N LEU A 170 15.83 -2.16 -46.65
CA LEU A 170 17.10 -2.37 -45.94
C LEU A 170 17.82 -1.08 -45.50
N PRO A 171 17.91 -0.01 -46.32
CA PRO A 171 18.52 1.25 -45.88
C PRO A 171 17.79 1.90 -44.71
N THR A 172 16.46 1.88 -44.74
CA THR A 172 15.61 2.45 -43.67
C THR A 172 15.73 1.63 -42.39
N ASP A 173 15.78 0.31 -42.51
CA ASP A 173 15.97 -0.61 -41.37
C ASP A 173 17.36 -0.43 -40.74
N LEU A 174 18.41 -0.23 -41.55
CA LEU A 174 19.76 0.03 -41.06
C LEU A 174 19.86 1.40 -40.35
N GLU A 175 19.19 2.43 -40.87
CA GLU A 175 19.15 3.74 -40.25
C GLU A 175 18.40 3.72 -38.91
N THR A 176 17.23 3.07 -38.87
CA THR A 176 16.47 2.88 -37.61
C THR A 176 17.22 2.00 -36.61
N LEU A 177 17.96 0.98 -37.06
CA LEU A 177 18.82 0.17 -36.20
C LEU A 177 19.97 1.00 -35.63
N ALA A 178 20.63 1.83 -36.44
CA ALA A 178 21.71 2.71 -36.01
C ALA A 178 21.20 3.75 -34.98
N GLU A 179 20.04 4.36 -35.21
CA GLU A 179 19.40 5.25 -34.24
C GLU A 179 19.07 4.52 -32.93
N SER A 180 18.53 3.31 -33.02
CA SER A 180 18.18 2.50 -31.85
C SER A 180 19.43 2.14 -31.05
N GLN A 181 20.52 1.76 -31.72
CA GLN A 181 21.80 1.48 -31.08
C GLN A 181 22.36 2.72 -30.38
N LYS A 182 22.27 3.90 -31.00
CA LYS A 182 22.69 5.16 -30.38
C LYS A 182 21.87 5.48 -29.14
N LYS A 183 20.53 5.33 -29.20
CA LYS A 183 19.63 5.50 -28.04
C LYS A 183 19.99 4.54 -26.91
N VAL A 184 20.28 3.28 -27.21
CA VAL A 184 20.72 2.29 -26.21
C VAL A 184 22.05 2.69 -25.58
N SER A 185 23.02 3.17 -26.37
CA SER A 185 24.31 3.65 -25.87
C SER A 185 24.14 4.86 -24.94
N ASP A 186 23.30 5.83 -25.32
CA ASP A 186 23.04 7.02 -24.51
C ASP A 186 22.34 6.65 -23.18
N LEU A 187 21.37 5.73 -23.23
CA LEU A 187 20.70 5.22 -22.03
C LEU A 187 21.67 4.46 -21.13
N LEU A 188 22.58 3.67 -21.69
CA LEU A 188 23.59 2.94 -20.93
C LEU A 188 24.53 3.91 -20.20
N SER A 189 25.02 4.94 -20.90
CA SER A 189 25.88 5.96 -20.29
C SER A 189 25.17 6.72 -19.16
N ARG A 190 23.89 7.04 -19.33
CA ARG A 190 23.08 7.65 -18.25
C ARG A 190 22.90 6.70 -17.07
N ALA A 191 22.59 5.43 -17.32
CA ALA A 191 22.43 4.43 -16.26
C ALA A 191 23.74 4.21 -15.46
N GLU A 192 24.90 4.26 -16.12
CA GLU A 192 26.20 4.21 -15.46
C GLU A 192 26.45 5.45 -14.60
N GLY A 193 26.09 6.65 -15.10
CA GLY A 193 26.14 7.90 -14.34
C GLY A 193 25.23 7.87 -13.11
N ASP A 194 23.98 7.43 -13.28
CA ASP A 194 22.99 7.30 -12.21
C ASP A 194 23.46 6.28 -11.17
N LYS A 195 24.08 5.16 -11.59
CA LYS A 195 24.67 4.18 -10.67
C LYS A 195 25.78 4.80 -9.81
N ALA A 196 26.64 5.63 -10.39
CA ALA A 196 27.69 6.33 -9.65
C ALA A 196 27.10 7.34 -8.64
N LEU A 197 26.07 8.08 -9.05
CA LEU A 197 25.34 8.99 -8.16
C LEU A 197 24.61 8.25 -7.03
N LEU A 198 23.98 7.12 -7.32
CA LEU A 198 23.32 6.30 -6.31
C LEU A 198 24.33 5.74 -5.30
N ALA A 199 25.51 5.34 -5.75
CA ALA A 199 26.57 4.88 -4.87
C ALA A 199 27.07 6.00 -3.93
N SER A 200 27.20 7.23 -4.42
CA SER A 200 27.60 8.37 -3.59
C SER A 200 26.50 8.84 -2.63
N ILE A 201 25.23 8.77 -3.06
CA ILE A 201 24.08 9.05 -2.18
C ILE A 201 23.98 7.99 -1.09
N LEU A 202 24.16 6.71 -1.42
CA LEU A 202 24.11 5.63 -0.44
C LEU A 202 25.20 5.79 0.61
N SER A 203 26.44 6.08 0.21
CA SER A 203 27.54 6.30 1.16
C SER A 203 27.32 7.55 2.03
N ALA A 204 26.77 8.63 1.46
CA ALA A 204 26.38 9.81 2.23
C ALA A 204 25.26 9.50 3.23
N ALA A 205 24.26 8.71 2.84
CA ALA A 205 23.17 8.30 3.71
C ALA A 205 23.66 7.41 4.86
N GLU A 206 24.57 6.47 4.58
CA GLU A 206 25.22 5.64 5.61
C GLU A 206 26.02 6.49 6.60
N HIS A 207 26.78 7.48 6.11
CA HIS A 207 27.52 8.41 6.95
C HIS A 207 26.58 9.23 7.85
N VAL A 208 25.49 9.79 7.29
CA VAL A 208 24.49 10.53 8.05
C VAL A 208 23.82 9.62 9.09
N GLY A 209 23.54 8.36 8.75
CA GLY A 209 23.03 7.37 9.70
C GLY A 209 23.97 7.16 10.89
N GLN A 210 25.26 6.95 10.63
CA GLN A 210 26.27 6.81 11.69
C GLN A 210 26.42 8.07 12.54
N GLU A 211 26.38 9.26 11.92
CA GLU A 211 26.38 10.52 12.67
C GLU A 211 25.13 10.65 13.54
N MET A 212 23.94 10.30 13.04
CA MET A 212 22.71 10.34 13.85
C MET A 212 22.78 9.40 15.04
N ASP A 213 23.29 8.18 14.86
CA ASP A 213 23.45 7.22 15.97
C ASP A 213 24.43 7.75 17.01
N THR A 214 25.55 8.32 16.57
CA THR A 214 26.55 8.94 17.45
C THR A 214 25.94 10.12 18.22
N ARG A 215 25.24 11.02 17.53
CA ARG A 215 24.55 12.17 18.15
C ARG A 215 23.46 11.73 19.12
N SER A 216 22.73 10.65 18.82
CA SER A 216 21.73 10.09 19.72
C SER A 216 22.37 9.55 21.00
N ALA A 217 23.50 8.85 20.89
CA ALA A 217 24.26 8.38 22.03
C ALA A 217 24.82 9.54 22.87
N GLU A 218 25.44 10.53 22.24
CA GLU A 218 25.92 11.75 22.91
C GLU A 218 24.80 12.49 23.65
N ALA A 219 23.63 12.65 23.01
CA ALA A 219 22.48 13.33 23.62
C ALA A 219 21.95 12.59 24.86
N LYS A 220 21.89 11.25 24.82
CA LYS A 220 21.49 10.43 25.97
C LYS A 220 22.50 10.56 27.12
N GLU A 221 23.80 10.50 26.82
CA GLU A 221 24.83 10.68 27.83
C GLU A 221 24.76 12.08 28.47
N ILE A 222 24.57 13.13 27.65
CA ILE A 222 24.43 14.49 28.14
C ILE A 222 23.18 14.63 29.03
N LEU A 223 22.05 14.01 28.64
CA LEU A 223 20.82 14.05 29.43
C LEU A 223 21.02 13.39 30.81
N GLU A 224 21.64 12.21 30.84
CA GLU A 224 21.95 11.49 32.09
C GLU A 224 22.89 12.31 32.98
N ARG A 225 23.91 12.94 32.39
CA ARG A 225 24.83 13.85 33.10
C ARG A 225 24.11 15.08 33.63
N CYS A 226 23.17 15.65 32.88
CA CYS A 226 22.36 16.80 33.31
C CYS A 226 21.44 16.42 34.47
N GLU A 227 20.77 15.27 34.42
CA GLU A 227 19.90 14.79 35.50
C GLU A 227 20.69 14.52 36.79
N SER A 228 21.85 13.85 36.67
CA SER A 228 22.77 13.63 37.78
C SER A 228 23.30 14.95 38.34
N ALA A 229 23.72 15.90 37.48
CA ALA A 229 24.21 17.20 37.91
C ALA A 229 23.12 18.04 38.58
N TYR A 230 21.88 18.02 38.08
CA TYR A 230 20.77 18.77 38.64
C TYR A 230 20.41 18.28 40.04
N SER A 231 20.27 16.97 40.20
CA SER A 231 20.00 16.35 41.51
C SER A 231 21.14 16.57 42.51
N SER A 232 22.40 16.43 42.06
CA SER A 232 23.57 16.80 42.86
C SER A 232 23.62 18.28 43.23
N ALA A 233 23.19 19.18 42.35
CA ALA A 233 23.12 20.61 42.65
C ALA A 233 22.02 20.93 43.65
N THR A 234 20.86 20.27 43.58
CA THR A 234 19.75 20.46 44.53
C THR A 234 20.16 20.02 45.95
N SER A 235 20.73 18.83 46.11
CA SER A 235 21.20 18.33 47.41
C SER A 235 22.35 19.17 47.97
N LEU A 236 23.29 19.60 47.13
CA LEU A 236 24.36 20.53 47.52
C LEU A 236 23.82 21.90 47.93
N GLY A 237 22.83 22.42 47.21
CA GLY A 237 22.17 23.69 47.50
C GLY A 237 21.41 23.66 48.85
N LEU A 238 20.65 22.60 49.10
CA LEU A 238 19.98 22.38 50.40
C LEU A 238 21.00 22.26 51.54
N ALA A 239 22.06 21.48 51.34
CA ALA A 239 23.14 21.36 52.31
C ALA A 239 23.83 22.70 52.61
N ALA A 240 24.06 23.52 51.58
CA ALA A 240 24.64 24.85 51.74
C ALA A 240 23.72 25.75 52.57
N ALA A 241 22.42 25.78 52.27
CA ALA A 241 21.43 26.56 53.01
C ALA A 241 21.33 26.15 54.49
N PHE A 242 21.28 24.84 54.77
CA PHE A 242 21.28 24.36 56.16
C PHE A 242 22.59 24.66 56.89
N SER A 243 23.73 24.52 56.21
CA SER A 243 25.04 24.82 56.78
C SER A 243 25.21 26.31 57.08
N GLU A 244 24.71 27.19 56.21
CA GLU A 244 24.70 28.63 56.43
C GLU A 244 23.82 28.98 57.63
N ARG A 245 22.63 28.38 57.74
CA ARG A 245 21.74 28.58 58.89
C ARG A 245 22.37 28.11 60.20
N SER A 246 22.99 26.93 60.23
CA SER A 246 23.73 26.41 61.38
C SER A 246 24.81 27.39 61.84
N LYS A 247 25.68 27.83 60.92
CA LYS A 247 26.77 28.78 61.23
C LYS A 247 26.25 30.12 61.73
N ALA A 248 25.16 30.64 61.15
CA ALA A 248 24.55 31.88 61.61
C ALA A 248 24.05 31.75 63.07
N LEU A 249 23.45 30.61 63.42
CA LEU A 249 23.02 30.33 64.79
C LEU A 249 24.20 30.16 65.75
N ASP A 250 25.26 29.44 65.36
CA ASP A 250 26.49 29.28 66.16
C ASP A 250 27.21 30.61 66.40
N ASN A 251 27.29 31.48 65.38
CA ASN A 251 27.85 32.82 65.55
C ASN A 251 27.00 33.66 66.49
N SER A 252 25.68 33.59 66.36
CA SER A 252 24.76 34.31 67.24
C SER A 252 24.78 33.77 68.68
N MET A 253 25.09 32.49 68.84
CA MET A 253 25.28 31.82 70.12
C MET A 253 26.49 32.38 70.89
N TRP A 254 27.62 32.61 70.21
CA TRP A 254 28.80 33.26 70.80
C TRP A 254 28.52 34.66 71.37
N GLY A 255 27.59 35.41 70.76
CA GLY A 255 27.13 36.69 71.31
C GLY A 255 26.49 36.55 72.70
N TRP A 256 25.69 35.51 72.93
CA TRP A 256 25.11 35.21 74.24
C TRP A 256 26.14 34.68 75.23
N VAL A 257 27.14 33.92 74.78
CA VAL A 257 28.26 33.49 75.63
C VAL A 257 29.05 34.70 76.14
N GLY A 258 29.36 35.65 75.25
CA GLY A 258 30.00 36.91 75.64
C GLY A 258 29.16 37.72 76.63
N GLY A 259 27.85 37.82 76.37
CA GLY A 259 26.91 38.46 77.29
C GLY A 259 26.84 37.77 78.66
N LEU A 260 26.83 36.44 78.70
CA LEU A 260 26.84 35.66 79.94
C LEU A 260 28.10 35.93 80.76
N VAL A 261 29.26 35.89 80.12
CA VAL A 261 30.56 36.20 80.77
C VAL A 261 30.56 37.63 81.31
N ALA A 262 30.14 38.61 80.52
CA ALA A 262 30.04 39.99 80.96
C ALA A 262 29.08 40.15 82.15
N SER A 263 27.93 39.48 82.12
CA SER A 263 26.95 39.49 83.22
C SER A 263 27.51 38.86 84.50
N LEU A 264 28.25 37.77 84.39
CA LEU A 264 28.92 37.12 85.53
C LEU A 264 30.00 38.04 86.14
N LEU A 265 30.78 38.72 85.31
CA LEU A 265 31.80 39.68 85.78
C LEU A 265 31.16 40.91 86.44
N ILE A 266 30.13 41.49 85.85
CA ILE A 266 29.38 42.63 86.41
C ILE A 266 28.71 42.21 87.71
N GLY A 267 27.99 41.09 87.72
CA GLY A 267 27.33 40.55 88.91
C GLY A 267 28.32 40.23 90.04
N GLY A 268 29.49 39.68 89.71
CA GLY A 268 30.56 39.43 90.68
C GLY A 268 31.17 40.73 91.24
N ALA A 269 31.46 41.71 90.39
CA ALA A 269 32.01 43.00 90.79
C ALA A 269 31.02 43.79 91.67
N PHE A 270 29.79 44.01 91.19
CA PHE A 270 28.74 44.70 91.94
C PHE A 270 28.33 43.93 93.19
N GLY A 271 28.23 42.61 93.11
CA GLY A 271 27.95 41.75 94.26
C GLY A 271 29.02 41.87 95.34
N SER A 272 30.30 41.85 94.96
CA SER A 272 31.40 42.01 95.91
C SER A 272 31.44 43.42 96.53
N TRP A 273 31.20 44.46 95.73
CA TRP A 273 31.15 45.84 96.20
C TRP A 273 30.00 46.04 97.20
N GLN A 274 28.82 45.53 96.85
CA GLN A 274 27.65 45.66 97.70
C GLN A 274 27.73 44.80 98.96
N LEU A 275 28.34 43.61 98.89
CA LEU A 275 28.59 42.78 100.07
C LEU A 275 29.55 43.46 101.05
N ARG A 276 30.57 44.18 100.55
CA ARG A 276 31.45 45.02 101.39
C ARG A 276 30.68 46.17 102.03
N ASN A 277 29.86 46.89 101.26
CA ASN A 277 29.01 47.97 101.78
C ASN A 277 28.02 47.46 102.87
N LEU A 278 27.47 46.25 102.70
CA LEU A 278 26.61 45.59 103.69
C LEU A 278 27.41 45.15 104.93
N ALA A 279 28.61 44.60 104.75
CA ALA A 279 29.47 44.19 105.87
C ALA A 279 29.92 45.40 106.72
N GLU A 280 30.27 46.52 106.08
CA GLU A 280 30.60 47.77 106.76
C GLU A 280 29.39 48.40 107.47
N ALA A 281 28.20 48.33 106.86
CA ALA A 281 26.95 48.78 107.49
C ALA A 281 26.54 47.92 108.69
N LEU A 282 26.85 46.61 108.69
CA LEU A 282 26.62 45.70 109.82
C LEU A 282 27.65 45.88 110.95
N ALA A 283 28.87 46.28 110.62
CA ALA A 283 29.95 46.51 111.61
C ALA A 283 29.75 47.78 112.44
N ASN A 284 28.88 48.71 112.03
CA ASN A 284 28.62 49.97 112.72
C ASN A 284 27.53 49.84 113.82
N PRO A 285 27.84 50.04 115.11
CA PRO A 285 26.89 49.83 116.21
C PRO A 285 25.71 50.83 116.29
N GLN A 286 25.74 51.92 115.53
CA GLN A 286 24.68 52.95 115.49
C GLN A 286 23.76 52.87 114.26
N ALA A 287 23.88 51.82 113.44
CA ALA A 287 23.10 51.69 112.22
C ALA A 287 21.60 51.48 112.53
N GLN A 288 20.75 52.41 112.07
CA GLN A 288 19.30 52.26 112.12
C GLN A 288 18.88 51.07 111.23
N GLY A 289 18.08 50.14 111.74
CA GLY A 289 17.66 48.96 110.94
C GLY A 289 16.95 49.27 109.62
N LEU A 290 16.48 50.52 109.41
CA LEU A 290 15.97 50.99 108.12
C LEU A 290 17.09 51.10 107.06
N THR A 291 18.27 51.61 107.40
CA THR A 291 19.38 51.78 106.45
C THR A 291 19.99 50.43 106.05
N ILE A 292 20.07 49.49 106.99
CA ILE A 292 20.44 48.09 106.72
C ILE A 292 19.42 47.44 105.79
N GLY A 293 18.12 47.63 106.03
CA GLY A 293 17.04 47.09 105.19
C GLY A 293 17.04 47.66 103.77
N VAL A 294 17.22 48.97 103.61
CA VAL A 294 17.32 49.62 102.29
C VAL A 294 18.55 49.14 101.53
N ASN A 295 19.71 49.02 102.18
CA ASN A 295 20.93 48.51 101.54
C ASN A 295 20.82 47.02 101.16
N LEU A 296 20.09 46.22 101.95
CA LEU A 296 19.77 44.84 101.63
C LEU A 296 18.86 44.74 100.39
N VAL A 297 17.78 45.51 100.34
CA VAL A 297 16.86 45.53 99.18
C VAL A 297 17.58 46.01 97.93
N LEU A 298 18.38 47.08 98.05
CA LEU A 298 19.17 47.61 96.94
C LEU A 298 20.24 46.61 96.47
N SER A 299 20.77 45.80 97.38
CA SER A 299 21.71 44.72 97.06
C SER A 299 21.06 43.59 96.26
N VAL A 300 19.91 43.10 96.72
CA VAL A 300 19.15 42.06 96.04
C VAL A 300 18.71 42.54 94.65
N LEU A 301 18.25 43.79 94.54
CA LEU A 301 17.80 44.37 93.28
C LEU A 301 18.96 44.63 92.31
N SER A 302 20.13 45.07 92.80
CA SER A 302 21.33 45.33 92.00
C SER A 302 21.94 44.07 91.41
N VAL A 303 21.99 42.98 92.18
CA VAL A 303 22.55 41.69 91.74
C VAL A 303 21.51 40.86 90.96
N GLY A 304 20.22 41.14 91.14
CA GLY A 304 19.13 40.46 90.44
C GLY A 304 19.15 40.62 88.92
N GLY A 305 19.52 41.80 88.41
CA GLY A 305 19.62 42.06 86.97
C GLY A 305 20.65 41.16 86.26
N PRO A 306 21.93 41.15 86.69
CA PRO A 306 22.94 40.26 86.14
C PRO A 306 22.62 38.77 86.29
N ILE A 307 22.03 38.34 87.41
CA ILE A 307 21.61 36.94 87.59
C ILE A 307 20.48 36.57 86.61
N TRP A 308 19.48 37.45 86.46
CA TRP A 308 18.37 37.24 85.52
C TRP A 308 18.87 37.13 84.08
N PHE A 309 19.76 38.03 83.67
CA PHE A 309 20.36 37.99 82.35
C PHE A 309 21.23 36.74 82.15
N ALA A 310 22.02 36.33 83.14
CA ALA A 310 22.86 35.13 83.05
C ALA A 310 22.01 33.85 82.85
N TRP A 311 20.90 33.75 83.59
CA TRP A 311 19.93 32.68 83.43
C TRP A 311 19.28 32.69 82.03
N LEU A 312 18.81 33.86 81.56
CA LEU A 312 18.26 34.02 80.22
C LEU A 312 19.27 33.62 79.14
N ALA A 313 20.52 34.07 79.27
CA ALA A 313 21.60 33.74 78.36
C ALA A 313 21.88 32.22 78.37
N THR A 314 21.79 31.55 79.52
CA THR A 314 21.94 30.08 79.65
C THR A 314 20.79 29.30 79.01
N LYS A 315 19.57 29.86 78.95
CA LYS A 315 18.49 29.26 78.16
C LYS A 315 18.68 29.48 76.66
N GLN A 316 19.07 30.69 76.26
CA GLN A 316 19.27 31.04 74.85
C GLN A 316 20.45 30.30 74.20
N ILE A 317 21.57 30.10 74.93
CA ILE A 317 22.70 29.26 74.50
C ILE A 317 22.26 27.83 74.23
N GLY A 318 21.48 27.22 75.13
CA GLY A 318 21.00 25.84 74.99
C GLY A 318 20.05 25.66 73.80
N GLN A 319 19.10 26.59 73.62
CA GLN A 319 18.17 26.55 72.50
C GLN A 319 18.88 26.70 71.15
N ARG A 320 19.83 27.64 71.05
CA ARG A 320 20.57 27.92 69.81
C ARG A 320 21.54 26.80 69.45
N PHE A 321 22.20 26.20 70.44
CA PHE A 321 23.06 25.04 70.24
C PHE A 321 22.29 23.83 69.69
N ARG A 322 21.14 23.50 70.30
CA ARG A 322 20.32 22.37 69.82
C ARG A 322 19.81 22.61 68.39
N LEU A 323 19.44 23.85 68.07
CA LEU A 323 18.94 24.20 66.75
C LEU A 323 20.06 24.26 65.70
N SER A 324 21.26 24.73 66.05
CA SER A 324 22.41 24.68 65.14
C SER A 324 22.85 23.25 64.86
N GLU A 325 22.92 22.39 65.87
CA GLU A 325 23.25 20.97 65.71
C GLU A 325 22.23 20.23 64.81
N ASP A 326 20.93 20.50 64.93
CA ASP A 326 19.90 19.94 64.05
C ASP A 326 20.11 20.37 62.58
N TYR A 327 20.40 21.64 62.35
CA TYR A 327 20.70 22.14 61.01
C TYR A 327 22.03 21.60 60.46
N ALA A 328 23.06 21.45 61.30
CA ALA A 328 24.33 20.83 60.92
C ALA A 328 24.11 19.37 60.51
N PHE A 329 23.30 18.62 61.27
CA PHE A 329 22.92 17.25 60.97
C PHE A 329 22.16 17.16 59.63
N LYS A 330 21.16 18.01 59.41
CA LYS A 330 20.43 18.11 58.12
C LYS A 330 21.38 18.42 56.96
N ALA A 331 22.31 19.35 57.15
CA ALA A 331 23.31 19.67 56.14
C ALA A 331 24.23 18.48 55.82
N SER A 332 24.61 17.68 56.82
CA SER A 332 25.46 16.50 56.62
C SER A 332 24.74 15.39 55.84
N ILE A 333 23.46 15.12 56.18
CA ILE A 333 22.63 14.15 55.47
C ILE A 333 22.41 14.59 54.03
N SER A 334 22.07 15.86 53.79
CA SER A 334 21.87 16.37 52.42
C SER A 334 23.14 16.27 51.57
N ARG A 335 24.35 16.46 52.13
CA ARG A 335 25.61 16.25 51.39
C ARG A 335 25.88 14.78 51.09
N ALA A 336 25.62 13.90 52.04
CA ALA A 336 25.88 12.47 51.88
C ALA A 336 24.84 11.77 51.01
N TYR A 337 23.64 12.37 50.85
CA TYR A 337 22.51 11.81 50.11
C TYR A 337 22.88 11.40 48.67
N GLU A 338 23.60 12.23 47.92
CA GLU A 338 24.00 11.88 46.54
C GLU A 338 24.93 10.67 46.48
N GLY A 339 25.88 10.58 47.43
CA GLY A 339 26.77 9.44 47.54
C GLY A 339 25.98 8.16 47.80
N TYR A 340 25.11 8.18 48.80
CA TYR A 340 24.29 7.02 49.13
C TYR A 340 23.26 6.67 48.06
N ARG A 341 22.62 7.65 47.42
CA ARG A 341 21.70 7.42 46.30
C ARG A 341 22.42 6.76 45.13
N ARG A 342 23.64 7.23 44.80
CA ARG A 342 24.45 6.67 43.72
C ARG A 342 24.91 5.24 44.01
N GLU A 343 25.17 4.90 45.27
CA GLU A 343 25.46 3.52 45.67
C GLU A 343 24.20 2.66 45.73
N ALA A 344 23.08 3.17 46.23
CA ALA A 344 21.81 2.45 46.31
C ALA A 344 21.26 2.11 44.92
N ALA A 345 21.28 3.06 43.98
CA ALA A 345 20.85 2.86 42.58
C ALA A 345 21.68 1.79 41.85
N ARG A 346 22.91 1.50 42.32
CA ARG A 346 23.75 0.41 41.78
C ARG A 346 23.41 -0.96 42.35
N ILE A 347 22.81 -1.01 43.54
CA ILE A 347 22.52 -2.25 44.27
C ILE A 347 21.09 -2.72 43.99
N ASP A 348 20.10 -1.88 44.29
CA ASP A 348 18.67 -2.23 44.19
C ASP A 348 17.78 -0.97 44.12
N PRO A 349 16.86 -0.86 43.14
CA PRO A 349 15.86 0.21 43.08
C PRO A 349 14.99 0.35 44.35
N ASP A 350 14.67 -0.75 45.04
CA ASP A 350 13.86 -0.70 46.26
C ASP A 350 14.61 -0.03 47.42
N LEU A 351 15.94 -0.18 47.46
CA LEU A 351 16.81 0.47 48.43
C LEU A 351 16.88 1.98 48.18
N GLU A 352 16.91 2.41 46.91
CA GLU A 352 16.87 3.83 46.55
C GLU A 352 15.56 4.50 47.01
N TYR A 353 14.42 3.83 46.81
CA TYR A 353 13.13 4.31 47.28
C TYR A 353 13.08 4.47 48.81
N GLN A 354 13.52 3.44 49.55
CA GLN A 354 13.58 3.49 51.01
C GLN A 354 14.52 4.60 51.52
N LEU A 355 15.64 4.80 50.82
CA LEU A 355 16.60 5.85 51.14
C LEU A 355 16.00 7.26 50.93
N LEU A 356 15.30 7.48 49.81
CA LEU A 356 14.58 8.72 49.54
C LEU A 356 13.49 8.97 50.60
N GLN A 357 12.70 7.95 50.93
CA GLN A 357 11.64 8.06 51.94
C GLN A 357 12.21 8.40 53.32
N SER A 358 13.30 7.73 53.73
CA SER A 358 14.00 8.03 54.97
C SER A 358 14.57 9.45 54.97
N ALA A 359 15.24 9.87 53.90
CA ALA A 359 15.80 11.21 53.78
C ALA A 359 14.71 12.31 53.85
N LEU A 360 13.60 12.12 53.15
CA LEU A 360 12.46 13.04 53.17
C LEU A 360 11.87 13.15 54.58
N SER A 361 11.67 12.02 55.26
CA SER A 361 11.17 12.02 56.65
C SER A 361 12.07 12.81 57.61
N ARG A 362 13.40 12.76 57.43
CA ARG A 362 14.36 13.51 58.26
C ARG A 362 14.40 15.00 57.94
N LEU A 363 14.16 15.36 56.67
CA LEU A 363 14.08 16.76 56.24
C LEU A 363 12.79 17.42 56.75
N ASP A 364 11.69 16.68 56.78
CA ASP A 364 10.37 17.14 57.23
C ASP A 364 10.24 17.22 58.77
N GLU A 365 11.16 16.62 59.53
CA GLU A 365 11.18 16.72 60.99
C GLU A 365 11.33 18.18 61.46
N GLN A 366 10.34 18.68 62.22
CA GLN A 366 10.32 20.06 62.72
C GLN A 366 11.50 20.32 63.67
N PRO A 367 12.27 21.42 63.46
CA PRO A 367 13.45 21.75 64.30
C PRO A 367 13.11 22.02 65.78
N LEU A 368 11.85 22.33 66.08
CA LEU A 368 11.40 22.74 67.41
C LEU A 368 11.21 21.58 68.40
N ARG A 369 11.37 20.32 67.98
CA ARG A 369 11.23 19.13 68.86
C ARG A 369 12.22 19.14 70.04
N LEU A 370 13.39 19.72 69.85
CA LEU A 370 14.47 19.75 70.84
C LEU A 370 14.45 21.02 71.73
N VAL A 371 13.53 21.95 71.48
CA VAL A 371 13.35 23.13 72.32
C VAL A 371 12.40 22.76 73.46
N GLU A 372 12.89 22.86 74.71
CA GLU A 372 12.11 22.55 75.91
C GLU A 372 10.77 23.30 75.91
N SER A 373 9.68 22.56 76.11
CA SER A 373 8.29 23.07 76.11
C SER A 373 7.93 23.90 77.34
N ALA A 374 8.75 23.84 78.41
CA ALA A 374 8.51 24.59 79.64
C ALA A 374 9.17 25.97 79.57
N SER A 375 8.42 26.97 79.11
CA SER A 375 8.83 28.37 79.12
C SER A 375 8.59 28.98 80.50
N TYR A 376 9.61 28.96 81.36
CA TYR A 376 9.54 29.66 82.64
C TYR A 376 9.83 31.15 82.45
N GLY A 377 9.05 32.03 83.06
CA GLY A 377 9.20 33.49 82.87
C GLY A 377 10.32 34.13 83.70
N SER A 378 10.86 33.44 84.72
CA SER A 378 11.91 33.97 85.57
C SER A 378 12.73 32.87 86.28
N PRO A 379 13.96 33.18 86.73
CA PRO A 379 14.82 32.27 87.49
C PRO A 379 14.15 31.76 88.75
N TRP A 380 13.38 32.62 89.44
CA TRP A 380 12.60 32.25 90.61
C TRP A 380 11.45 31.32 90.27
N HIS A 381 10.79 31.53 89.13
CA HIS A 381 9.71 30.67 88.66
C HIS A 381 10.21 29.26 88.30
N GLU A 382 11.42 29.14 87.73
CA GLU A 382 12.05 27.83 87.50
C GLU A 382 12.53 27.16 88.79
N LEU A 383 13.19 27.90 89.69
CA LEU A 383 13.69 27.35 90.95
C LEU A 383 12.56 26.79 91.83
N LEU A 384 11.45 27.53 91.96
CA LEU A 384 10.29 27.13 92.76
C LEU A 384 9.50 25.98 92.14
N SER A 385 9.58 25.80 90.81
CA SER A 385 8.90 24.73 90.10
C SER A 385 9.78 23.50 89.86
N SER A 386 11.06 23.55 90.26
CA SER A 386 12.00 22.44 90.14
C SER A 386 11.56 21.23 90.95
N ASP A 387 11.79 20.03 90.40
CA ASP A 387 11.42 18.77 91.05
C ASP A 387 12.16 18.56 92.37
N VAL A 388 13.36 19.12 92.51
CA VAL A 388 14.14 19.10 93.76
C VAL A 388 13.45 19.89 94.89
N VAL A 389 12.88 21.07 94.59
CA VAL A 389 12.16 21.87 95.60
C VAL A 389 10.80 21.25 95.93
N LYS A 390 10.12 20.68 94.94
CA LYS A 390 8.88 19.93 95.13
C LYS A 390 9.09 18.66 95.96
N ASP A 391 10.19 17.95 95.73
CA ASP A 391 10.55 16.74 96.48
C ASP A 391 11.01 17.12 97.89
N ALA A 392 11.83 18.16 98.08
CA ALA A 392 12.21 18.64 99.41
C ALA A 392 10.99 19.07 100.25
N ALA A 393 10.03 19.77 99.63
CA ALA A 393 8.77 20.17 100.28
C ALA A 393 7.89 18.97 100.67
N LYS A 394 7.95 17.87 99.92
CA LYS A 394 7.19 16.64 100.21
C LYS A 394 7.89 15.71 101.20
N THR A 395 9.23 15.68 101.21
CA THR A 395 10.01 14.65 101.90
C THR A 395 10.49 15.09 103.29
N ILE A 396 10.57 16.39 103.56
CA ILE A 396 11.02 16.93 104.86
C ILE A 396 9.81 17.43 105.67
N PRO A 397 9.38 16.73 106.74
CA PRO A 397 8.25 17.16 107.55
C PRO A 397 8.56 18.48 108.28
N GLY A 398 7.64 19.45 108.18
CA GLY A 398 7.78 20.77 108.80
C GLY A 398 8.72 21.74 108.08
N PHE A 399 9.19 21.42 106.86
CA PHE A 399 10.01 22.35 106.06
C PHE A 399 9.21 23.59 105.66
N VAL A 400 7.99 23.40 105.16
CA VAL A 400 7.08 24.51 104.80
C VAL A 400 6.73 25.34 106.04
N ASP A 401 6.42 24.69 107.17
CA ASP A 401 6.08 25.36 108.42
C ASP A 401 7.25 26.15 109.01
N LYS A 402 8.49 25.63 108.93
CA LYS A 402 9.70 26.37 109.36
C LYS A 402 9.98 27.58 108.47
N VAL A 403 9.81 27.46 107.16
CA VAL A 403 9.98 28.59 106.22
C VAL A 403 8.90 29.66 106.46
N MET A 404 7.66 29.23 106.68
CA MET A 404 6.54 30.14 107.00
C MET A 404 6.71 30.78 108.39
N GLY A 405 7.24 30.02 109.36
CA GLY A 405 7.58 30.50 110.70
C GLY A 405 8.67 31.56 110.69
N PHE A 406 9.76 31.34 109.93
CA PHE A 406 10.82 32.34 109.75
C PHE A 406 10.32 33.61 109.06
N ALA A 407 9.41 33.48 108.07
CA ALA A 407 8.82 34.63 107.39
C ALA A 407 7.93 35.47 108.33
N ASN A 408 7.09 34.80 109.14
CA ASN A 408 6.24 35.47 110.13
C ASN A 408 7.05 36.11 111.27
N GLU A 409 8.09 35.43 111.77
CA GLU A 409 8.96 35.98 112.83
C GLU A 409 9.74 37.21 112.33
N SER A 410 10.13 37.22 111.05
CA SER A 410 10.79 38.37 110.41
C SER A 410 9.83 39.56 110.24
N LEU A 411 8.58 39.30 109.86
CA LEU A 411 7.52 40.32 109.76
C LEU A 411 7.11 40.88 111.13
N ASP A 412 7.07 40.04 112.16
CA ASP A 412 6.74 40.46 113.52
C ASP A 412 7.87 41.27 114.15
N ARG A 413 9.15 40.97 113.87
CA ARG A 413 10.27 41.84 114.26
C ARG A 413 10.21 43.23 113.63
N VAL A 414 9.67 43.35 112.41
CA VAL A 414 9.42 44.65 111.75
C VAL A 414 8.25 45.40 112.41
N LYS A 415 7.18 44.69 112.79
CA LYS A 415 6.04 45.27 113.55
C LYS A 415 6.42 45.71 114.97
N LEU A 416 7.22 44.92 115.69
CA LEU A 416 7.62 45.23 117.07
C LEU A 416 8.45 46.50 117.16
N LYS A 417 9.27 46.78 116.14
CA LYS A 417 10.07 48.01 116.05
C LYS A 417 9.21 49.27 115.83
N LYS A 418 8.02 49.13 115.23
CA LYS A 418 7.04 50.22 115.07
C LYS A 418 6.36 50.57 116.39
N ASN A 419 6.12 49.59 117.26
CA ASN A 419 5.41 49.79 118.52
C ASN A 419 6.30 50.35 119.66
N LEU A 420 7.61 50.07 119.64
CA LEU A 420 8.56 50.67 120.60
C LEU A 420 8.77 52.18 120.40
N VAL A 421 8.52 52.71 119.20
CA VAL A 421 8.57 54.16 118.92
C VAL A 421 7.31 54.89 119.43
N ALA A 422 6.19 54.18 119.57
CA ALA A 422 4.92 54.78 119.99
C ALA A 422 4.72 54.85 121.52
N ALA A 423 5.48 54.10 122.31
CA ALA A 423 5.30 54.02 123.77
C ALA A 423 6.13 55.04 124.59
N ASN A 424 7.01 55.82 123.94
CA ASN A 424 7.88 56.81 124.60
C ASN A 424 7.37 58.26 124.49
N SER A 425 6.13 58.47 124.07
CA SER A 425 5.55 59.82 123.90
C SER A 425 4.26 59.99 124.72
N ASP A 426 4.37 60.02 126.05
CA ASP A 426 3.31 60.52 126.92
C ASP A 426 3.92 61.24 128.14
N LEU A 427 3.94 62.58 128.10
CA LEU A 427 3.95 63.57 129.21
C LEU A 427 3.72 64.97 128.59
N PRO A 428 3.10 65.95 129.31
CA PRO A 428 2.10 66.88 128.77
C PRO A 428 2.67 68.24 128.31
N PRO A 429 1.85 69.12 127.68
CA PRO A 429 2.32 70.24 126.87
C PRO A 429 2.57 71.52 127.70
N SER A 430 3.64 72.24 127.41
CA SER A 430 3.86 73.62 127.85
C SER A 430 4.45 74.51 126.75
N GLN A 431 3.54 75.31 126.17
CA GLN A 431 3.62 76.67 125.63
C GLN A 431 4.68 77.10 124.58
N PRO A 432 4.29 77.98 123.63
CA PRO A 432 5.20 78.56 122.64
C PRO A 432 5.82 79.85 123.17
N GLU A 433 7.15 79.99 123.07
CA GLU A 433 7.82 81.27 123.14
C GLU A 433 8.34 81.69 121.77
N SER A 434 7.94 82.91 121.44
CA SER A 434 8.32 83.77 120.32
C SER A 434 9.71 84.41 120.51
N ASP A 435 10.14 85.05 119.43
CA ASP A 435 11.21 86.05 119.28
C ASP A 435 12.62 85.51 118.96
N LYS A 436 13.07 85.64 117.71
CA LYS A 436 13.58 86.84 116.97
C LYS A 436 15.07 87.10 117.25
N ALA A 437 15.87 86.89 116.21
CA ALA A 437 16.63 87.96 115.55
C ALA A 437 16.93 87.51 114.10
#